data_AF-A0A935LNJ1-F1
#
_entry.id   AF-A0A935LNJ1-F1
#
_cell.length_a   1.000
_cell.length_b   1.000
_cell.length_c   1.000
_cell.angle_alpha   90.00
_cell.angle_beta   90.00
_cell.angle_gamma   90.00
#
_symmetry.space_group_name_H-M   'P 1'
#
loop_
_entity.id
_entity.type
_entity.pdbx_description
1 polymer ?
#
loop_
_entity_poly.entity_id
_entity_poly.type
_entity_poly.pdbx_seq_one_letter_code
_entity_poly.pdbx_strand_id
1 'polypeptide(L)'
;MAHANDFITQQNGTGQYYRHWLLGFKFTDGVKELADLCNSYWLIDLIVSHQTERRVYMEPFQVWHLKRLNQHRLVIVATDGNSNEIARQELSFSDFPYDSATIWMADRVLYLPSEH
;
A
#
# COMPACT_ATOMS: atom_id res chain seq x y z
N MET A 1 6.75 9.93 -14.84
CA MET A 1 6.69 8.70 -14.05
C MET A 1 5.22 8.37 -13.88
N ALA A 2 4.78 7.15 -14.21
CA ALA A 2 3.37 6.76 -14.13
C ALA A 2 3.02 6.31 -12.71
N HIS A 3 2.00 6.92 -12.09
CA HIS A 3 1.54 6.58 -10.75
C HIS A 3 0.29 5.67 -10.85
N ALA A 4 0.31 4.51 -10.19
CA ALA A 4 -0.73 3.49 -10.32
C ALA A 4 -2.12 4.01 -9.96
N ASN A 5 -2.22 4.84 -8.92
CA ASN A 5 -3.51 5.34 -8.44
C ASN A 5 -4.24 6.23 -9.46
N ASP A 6 -3.53 6.79 -10.46
CA ASP A 6 -4.15 7.65 -11.49
C ASP A 6 -5.00 6.84 -12.47
N PHE A 7 -4.79 5.52 -12.52
CA PHE A 7 -5.45 4.60 -13.45
C PHE A 7 -6.55 3.77 -12.77
N ILE A 8 -6.72 3.90 -11.47
CA ILE A 8 -7.78 3.24 -10.72
C ILE A 8 -8.96 4.19 -10.68
N THR A 9 -10.03 3.83 -11.39
CA THR A 9 -11.22 4.67 -11.50
C THR A 9 -11.85 4.89 -10.13
N GLN A 10 -12.23 6.15 -9.85
CA GLN A 10 -12.85 6.59 -8.59
C GLN A 10 -13.95 5.62 -8.13
N GLN A 11 -13.60 4.73 -7.18
CA GLN A 11 -14.59 4.07 -6.35
C GLN A 11 -15.10 5.14 -5.39
N ASN A 12 -16.27 5.70 -5.69
CA ASN A 12 -16.95 6.66 -4.82
C ASN A 12 -17.45 5.92 -3.57
N GLY A 13 -16.55 5.66 -2.63
CA GLY A 13 -16.80 4.98 -1.37
C GLY A 13 -16.38 3.51 -1.34
N THR A 14 -16.07 3.05 -0.13
CA THR A 14 -15.73 1.67 0.20
C THR A 14 -16.98 0.79 0.17
N GLY A 15 -17.25 0.16 -0.96
CA GLY A 15 -18.39 -0.74 -1.14
C GLY A 15 -18.25 -2.04 -0.34
N GLN A 16 -17.02 -2.57 -0.24
CA GLN A 16 -16.70 -3.81 0.44
C GLN A 16 -15.32 -3.76 1.14
N TYR A 17 -15.17 -4.59 2.17
CA TYR A 17 -13.88 -4.86 2.82
C TYR A 17 -13.49 -6.32 2.60
N TYR A 18 -12.28 -6.53 2.11
CA TYR A 18 -11.66 -7.85 1.99
C TYR A 18 -10.77 -8.09 3.19
N ARG A 19 -10.81 -9.31 3.74
CA ARG A 19 -10.00 -9.67 4.89
C ARG A 19 -8.68 -10.25 4.43
N HIS A 20 -7.58 -9.66 4.89
CA HIS A 20 -6.28 -10.27 4.81
C HIS A 20 -6.17 -11.41 5.85
N TRP A 21 -5.49 -12.48 5.48
CA TRP A 21 -5.38 -13.68 6.31
C TRP A 21 -4.57 -13.44 7.60
N LEU A 22 -3.58 -12.53 7.55
CA LEU A 22 -2.80 -12.11 8.71
C LEU A 22 -3.50 -11.05 9.56
N LEU A 23 -3.50 -11.27 10.88
CA LEU A 23 -3.76 -10.27 11.94
C LEU A 23 -5.11 -9.51 11.83
N GLY A 24 -6.04 -10.01 11.01
CA GLY A 24 -7.37 -9.42 10.84
C GLY A 24 -7.38 -8.09 10.09
N PHE A 25 -6.29 -7.75 9.39
CA PHE A 25 -6.25 -6.58 8.52
C PHE A 25 -7.27 -6.71 7.39
N LYS A 26 -7.72 -5.57 6.88
CA LYS A 26 -8.65 -5.49 5.77
C LYS A 26 -8.10 -4.59 4.68
N PHE A 27 -8.67 -4.67 3.50
CA PHE A 27 -8.41 -3.75 2.41
C PHE A 27 -9.68 -3.49 1.61
N THR A 28 -9.71 -2.36 0.93
CA THR A 28 -10.87 -1.87 0.17
C THR A 28 -10.94 -2.42 -1.25
N ASP A 29 -12.05 -2.15 -1.93
CA ASP A 29 -12.20 -2.41 -3.36
C ASP A 29 -11.10 -1.74 -4.18
N GLY A 30 -10.75 -0.48 -3.90
CA GLY A 30 -9.68 0.23 -4.62
C GLY A 30 -8.31 -0.45 -4.47
N VAL A 31 -7.96 -0.88 -3.26
CA VAL A 31 -6.68 -1.61 -3.03
C VAL A 31 -6.69 -2.98 -3.68
N LYS A 32 -7.84 -3.67 -3.68
CA LYS A 32 -8.00 -4.93 -4.39
C LYS A 32 -7.83 -4.75 -5.90
N GLU A 33 -8.48 -3.75 -6.47
CA GLU A 33 -8.40 -3.42 -7.89
C GLU A 33 -6.96 -3.07 -8.29
N LEU A 34 -6.24 -2.30 -7.47
CA LEU A 34 -4.80 -2.06 -7.65
C LEU A 34 -4.04 -3.38 -7.74
N ALA A 35 -4.24 -4.27 -6.77
CA ALA A 35 -3.55 -5.55 -6.69
C ALA A 35 -3.89 -6.48 -7.86
N ASP A 36 -5.15 -6.50 -8.32
CA ASP A 36 -5.60 -7.29 -9.47
C ASP A 36 -4.99 -6.78 -10.78
N LEU A 37 -5.08 -5.47 -11.05
CA LEU A 37 -4.58 -4.87 -12.29
C LEU A 37 -3.05 -4.91 -12.36
N CYS A 38 -2.37 -4.79 -11.21
CA CYS A 38 -0.91 -4.75 -11.14
C CYS A 38 -0.27 -6.11 -10.83
N ASN A 39 -1.06 -7.17 -10.63
CA ASN A 39 -0.60 -8.45 -10.06
C ASN A 39 0.23 -8.29 -8.78
N SER A 40 -0.16 -7.35 -7.92
CA SER A 40 0.65 -6.88 -6.80
C SER A 40 0.06 -7.19 -5.43
N TYR A 41 -0.54 -8.37 -5.25
CA TYR A 41 -0.97 -8.83 -3.92
C TYR A 41 0.19 -8.90 -2.91
N TRP A 42 1.41 -9.13 -3.41
CA TRP A 42 2.63 -9.07 -2.63
C TRP A 42 2.81 -7.72 -1.91
N LEU A 43 2.27 -6.61 -2.46
CA LEU A 43 2.35 -5.30 -1.83
C LEU A 43 1.49 -5.25 -0.57
N ILE A 44 0.30 -5.85 -0.62
CA ILE A 44 -0.59 -6.00 0.54
C ILE A 44 0.08 -6.89 1.59
N ASP A 45 0.59 -8.05 1.18
CA ASP A 45 1.31 -8.96 2.08
C ASP A 45 2.50 -8.26 2.75
N LEU A 46 3.28 -7.48 1.98
CA LEU A 46 4.42 -6.73 2.47
C LEU A 46 3.99 -5.69 3.52
N ILE A 47 3.01 -4.85 3.21
CA ILE A 47 2.53 -3.82 4.14
C ILE A 47 1.99 -4.46 5.44
N VAL A 48 1.24 -5.55 5.33
CA VAL A 48 0.70 -6.27 6.50
C VAL A 48 1.82 -6.95 7.30
N SER A 49 2.87 -7.46 6.65
CA SER A 49 4.01 -8.08 7.35
C SER A 49 4.78 -7.08 8.24
N HIS A 50 4.90 -5.82 7.81
CA HIS A 50 5.50 -4.74 8.62
C HIS A 50 4.71 -4.43 9.90
N GLN A 51 3.44 -4.81 9.96
CA GLN A 51 2.61 -4.65 11.16
C GLN A 51 3.01 -5.58 12.30
N THR A 52 3.98 -6.49 12.07
CA THR A 52 4.64 -7.24 13.15
C THR A 52 5.66 -6.40 13.92
N GLU A 53 6.14 -5.30 13.33
CA GLU A 53 6.99 -4.33 14.02
C GLU A 53 6.13 -3.38 14.87
N ARG A 54 6.35 -3.40 16.18
CA ARG A 54 5.57 -2.58 17.13
C ARG A 54 5.57 -1.09 16.78
N ARG A 55 6.70 -0.55 16.30
CA ARG A 55 6.81 0.87 15.92
C ARG A 55 5.90 1.24 14.76
N VAL A 56 5.66 0.33 13.82
CA VAL A 56 4.79 0.57 12.67
C VAL A 56 3.34 0.35 13.10
N TYR A 57 3.07 -0.77 13.76
CA TYR A 57 1.74 -1.15 14.22
C TYR A 57 1.07 -0.13 15.14
N MET A 58 1.86 0.59 15.95
CA MET A 58 1.34 1.59 16.88
C MET A 58 0.95 2.91 16.20
N GLU A 59 1.35 3.14 14.95
CA GLU A 59 0.98 4.36 14.24
C GLU A 59 -0.49 4.31 13.79
N PRO A 60 -1.31 5.28 14.22
CA PRO A 60 -2.75 5.27 13.95
C PRO A 60 -3.07 5.48 12.47
N PHE A 61 -2.20 6.20 11.76
CA PHE A 61 -2.28 6.44 10.34
C PHE A 61 -0.92 6.21 9.71
N GLN A 62 -0.91 5.50 8.58
CA GLN A 62 0.32 5.19 7.86
C GLN A 62 0.13 5.48 6.37
N VAL A 63 1.13 6.09 5.76
CA VAL A 63 1.17 6.31 4.30
C VAL A 63 2.32 5.49 3.72
N TRP A 64 1.98 4.54 2.87
CA TRP A 64 2.91 3.65 2.19
C TRP A 64 3.15 4.14 0.77
N HIS A 65 4.37 4.58 0.51
CA HIS A 65 4.82 5.03 -0.80
C HIS A 65 5.69 3.97 -1.46
N LEU A 66 5.23 3.43 -2.58
CA LEU A 66 6.02 2.62 -3.48
C LEU A 66 6.66 3.53 -4.54
N LYS A 67 7.96 3.38 -4.79
CA LYS A 67 8.69 4.14 -5.80
C LYS A 67 9.71 3.29 -6.55
N ARG A 68 9.73 3.41 -7.87
CA ARG A 68 10.72 2.78 -8.74
C ARG A 68 12.04 3.54 -8.72
N LEU A 69 13.11 2.82 -8.41
CA LEU A 69 14.47 3.33 -8.43
C LEU A 69 15.13 3.11 -9.81
N ASN A 70 14.87 1.96 -10.43
CA ASN A 70 15.29 1.65 -11.81
C ASN A 70 14.40 0.53 -12.39
N GLN A 71 14.77 -0.03 -13.54
CA GLN A 71 13.97 -1.02 -14.28
C GLN A 71 13.36 -2.12 -13.39
N HIS A 72 14.08 -2.62 -12.38
CA HIS A 72 13.61 -3.72 -11.53
C HIS A 72 13.56 -3.40 -10.05
N ARG A 73 14.26 -2.36 -9.58
CA ARG A 73 14.32 -2.03 -8.15
C ARG A 73 13.21 -1.08 -7.76
N LEU A 74 12.53 -1.43 -6.66
CA LEU A 74 11.56 -0.57 -5.99
C LEU A 74 12.02 -0.27 -4.56
N VAL A 75 11.56 0.84 -4.02
CA VAL A 75 11.62 1.13 -2.59
C VAL A 75 10.21 1.38 -2.09
N ILE A 76 9.94 0.87 -0.90
CA ILE A 76 8.72 1.12 -0.15
C ILE A 76 9.11 1.89 1.10
N VAL A 77 8.42 3.00 1.35
CA VAL A 77 8.62 3.85 2.52
C VAL A 77 7.27 4.06 3.18
N ALA A 78 7.18 3.78 4.48
CA ALA A 78 6.02 4.10 5.30
C ALA A 78 6.30 5.38 6.09
N THR A 79 5.30 6.26 6.16
CA THR A 79 5.33 7.44 7.03
C THR A 79 4.11 7.49 7.94
N ASP A 80 4.18 8.24 9.04
CA ASP A 80 3.08 8.50 9.98
C ASP A 80 2.04 9.53 9.47
N GLY A 81 2.13 9.95 8.20
CA GLY A 81 1.32 11.04 7.63
C GLY A 81 1.87 12.45 7.90
N ASN A 82 2.85 12.61 8.79
CA ASN A 82 3.56 13.87 9.04
C ASN A 82 4.97 13.87 8.43
N SER A 83 5.19 13.03 7.41
CA SER A 83 6.49 12.83 6.74
C SER A 83 7.58 12.23 7.62
N ASN A 84 7.27 11.69 8.80
CA ASN A 84 8.24 10.93 9.57
C ASN A 84 8.29 9.50 9.05
N GLU A 85 9.47 9.05 8.60
CA GLU A 85 9.67 7.67 8.13
C GLU A 85 9.61 6.69 9.31
N ILE A 86 8.69 5.73 9.23
CA ILE A 86 8.49 4.70 10.27
C ILE A 86 8.96 3.30 9.81
N ALA A 87 8.99 3.07 8.49
CA ALA A 87 9.56 1.87 7.88
C ALA A 87 10.07 2.13 6.47
N ARG A 88 11.05 1.33 6.05
CA ARG A 88 11.59 1.35 4.69
C ARG A 88 12.07 -0.03 4.29
N GLN A 89 11.76 -0.41 3.06
CA GLN A 89 12.21 -1.67 2.47
C GLN A 89 12.58 -1.47 1.00
N GLU A 90 13.77 -1.91 0.62
CA GLU A 90 14.21 -1.95 -0.77
C GLU A 90 13.99 -3.34 -1.36
N LEU A 91 13.37 -3.36 -2.55
CA LEU A 91 13.14 -4.57 -3.33
C LEU A 91 14.16 -4.59 -4.47
N SER A 92 15.00 -5.62 -4.47
CA SER A 92 16.02 -5.81 -5.52
C SER A 92 15.42 -6.16 -6.88
N PHE A 93 14.18 -6.66 -6.89
CA PHE A 93 13.42 -6.97 -8.08
C PHE A 93 11.92 -6.81 -7.80
N SER A 94 11.18 -6.28 -8.78
CA SER A 94 9.72 -6.30 -8.84
C SER A 94 9.25 -6.14 -10.28
N ASP A 95 8.16 -6.84 -10.58
CA ASP A 95 7.40 -6.81 -11.83
C ASP A 95 6.23 -5.80 -11.80
N PHE A 96 6.14 -4.96 -10.76
CA PHE A 96 5.12 -3.92 -10.68
C PHE A 96 5.09 -3.09 -11.99
N PRO A 97 3.93 -2.81 -12.58
CA PRO A 97 3.89 -2.18 -13.91
C PRO A 97 4.12 -0.67 -13.90
N TYR A 98 3.94 0.00 -12.74
CA TYR A 98 4.03 1.47 -12.63
C TYR A 98 5.31 1.94 -11.93
N ASP A 99 5.58 3.25 -11.97
CA ASP A 99 6.74 3.85 -11.30
C ASP A 99 6.48 4.13 -9.83
N SER A 100 5.22 4.28 -9.44
CA SER A 100 4.86 4.58 -8.06
C SER A 100 3.43 4.18 -7.75
N ALA A 101 3.15 4.02 -6.46
CA ALA A 101 1.81 3.82 -5.91
C ALA A 101 1.77 4.35 -4.48
N THR A 102 0.59 4.75 -4.03
CA THR A 102 0.38 5.17 -2.64
C THR A 102 -0.79 4.41 -2.04
N ILE A 103 -0.58 3.81 -0.87
CA ILE A 103 -1.62 3.12 -0.10
C ILE A 103 -1.63 3.69 1.31
N TRP A 104 -2.81 3.96 1.84
CA TRP A 104 -2.99 4.42 3.22
C TRP A 104 -3.43 3.27 4.11
N MET A 105 -3.08 3.34 5.39
CA MET A 105 -3.60 2.46 6.43
C MET A 105 -4.10 3.28 7.60
N ALA A 106 -5.33 2.99 8.03
CA ALA A 106 -5.87 3.37 9.34
C ALA A 106 -6.83 2.30 9.83
N ASP A 107 -6.99 2.16 11.14
CA ASP A 107 -7.92 1.20 11.77
C ASP A 107 -7.77 -0.23 11.23
N ARG A 108 -6.54 -0.62 10.86
CA ARG A 108 -6.19 -1.92 10.27
C ARG A 108 -6.83 -2.18 8.90
N VAL A 109 -7.22 -1.12 8.21
CA VAL A 109 -7.75 -1.15 6.85
C VAL A 109 -6.78 -0.46 5.92
N LEU A 110 -6.45 -1.10 4.80
CA LEU A 110 -5.73 -0.52 3.68
C LEU A 110 -6.70 0.08 2.67
N TYR A 111 -6.45 1.30 2.23
CA TYR A 111 -7.28 2.00 1.26
C TYR A 111 -6.44 2.89 0.34
N LEU A 112 -7.01 3.26 -0.81
CA LEU A 112 -6.40 4.26 -1.69
C LEU A 112 -6.68 5.67 -1.16
N PRO A 113 -5.78 6.64 -1.42
CA PRO A 113 -6.00 8.05 -1.07
C PRO A 113 -7.28 8.65 -1.65
N SER A 114 -7.79 8.11 -2.76
CA SER A 114 -9.04 8.57 -3.40
C SER A 114 -10.31 8.07 -2.70
N GLU A 115 -10.19 7.09 -1.78
CA GLU A 115 -11.32 6.51 -1.04
C GLU A 115 -11.55 7.22 0.31
N HIS A 116 -10.80 8.29 0.59
CA HIS A 116 -10.85 9.11 1.81
C HIS A 116 -10.94 10.60 1.44
#